data_AF-A0A1Q8S9F5-F1
#
_entry.id   AF-A0A1Q8S9F5-F1
#
_cell.length_a   1.000
_cell.length_b   1.000
_cell.length_c   1.000
_cell.angle_alpha   90.00
_cell.angle_beta   90.00
_cell.angle_gamma   90.00
#
_symmetry.space_group_name_H-M   'P 1'
#
loop_
_entity.id
_entity.type
_entity.pdbx_description
1 polymer ?
#
loop_
_entity_poly.entity_id
_entity_poly.type
_entity_poly.pdbx_seq_one_letter_code
_entity_poly.pdbx_strand_id
1 'polypeptide(L)'
;MAFSAIARLVVIALMAAYVFARHVHNASVSILKPRQEKKPVWIGAENPKPKDPWEVHPAVCHNEKDFPKHPDISPKHQGEIANEFCNHPLLSIILTKSEDPALRNYAQPFLFSWRKHKKKFWRTEKGCNYDFHVSWAEGCTTRYDFQNIQHPLGRDRKWCFDLMRENFKNCNNGGVGGKTQAGCIIYDFQGGKWGHFREIMTLDEQYFKPKILEKGQRKDEDGTPLD
;
A
#
# COMPACT_ATOMS: atom_id res chain seq x y z
N MET A 1 -79.20 34.25 12.90
CA MET A 1 -78.95 33.53 11.62
C MET A 1 -77.60 33.91 11.03
N ALA A 2 -76.48 33.48 11.62
CA ALA A 2 -75.12 33.82 11.15
C ALA A 2 -74.11 32.64 11.20
N PHE A 3 -74.43 31.54 11.90
CA PHE A 3 -73.56 30.37 12.04
C PHE A 3 -73.54 29.44 10.81
N SER A 4 -74.41 29.65 9.82
CA SER A 4 -74.55 28.76 8.65
C SER A 4 -73.54 29.04 7.53
N ALA A 5 -73.09 30.29 7.37
CA ALA A 5 -72.19 30.66 6.27
C ALA A 5 -70.72 30.23 6.52
N ILE A 6 -70.26 30.36 7.77
CA ILE A 6 -68.88 30.02 8.15
C ILE A 6 -68.65 28.50 8.06
N ALA A 7 -69.61 27.70 8.51
CA ALA A 7 -69.53 26.24 8.41
C ALA A 7 -69.44 25.76 6.95
N ARG A 8 -70.18 26.42 6.03
CA ARG A 8 -70.12 26.09 4.59
C ARG A 8 -68.76 26.42 3.97
N LEU A 9 -68.13 27.54 4.36
CA LEU A 9 -66.81 27.92 3.85
C LEU A 9 -65.70 26.97 4.34
N VAL A 10 -65.78 26.51 5.59
CA VAL A 10 -64.80 25.54 6.14
C VAL A 10 -64.91 24.19 5.45
N VAL A 11 -66.12 23.71 5.17
CA VAL A 11 -66.32 22.44 4.44
C VAL A 11 -65.81 22.56 3.00
N ILE A 12 -66.05 23.68 2.32
CA ILE A 12 -65.54 23.91 0.95
C ILE A 12 -64.01 23.95 0.93
N ALA A 13 -63.39 24.62 1.92
CA ALA A 13 -61.93 24.69 2.02
C ALA A 13 -61.29 23.32 2.30
N LEU A 14 -61.89 22.51 3.18
CA LEU A 14 -61.41 21.16 3.49
C LEU A 14 -61.58 20.21 2.30
N MET A 15 -62.69 20.33 1.56
CA MET A 15 -62.90 19.53 0.34
C MET A 15 -61.93 19.94 -0.77
N ALA A 16 -61.64 21.24 -0.95
CA ALA A 16 -60.64 21.71 -1.91
C ALA A 16 -59.23 21.21 -1.57
N ALA A 17 -58.85 21.24 -0.29
CA ALA A 17 -57.56 20.70 0.17
C ALA A 17 -57.46 19.17 -0.05
N TYR A 18 -58.54 18.43 0.21
CA TYR A 18 -58.58 16.99 -0.02
C TYR A 18 -58.48 16.62 -1.52
N VAL A 19 -59.17 17.37 -2.40
CA VAL A 19 -59.09 17.19 -3.85
C VAL A 19 -57.69 17.52 -4.37
N PHE A 20 -57.06 18.58 -3.86
CA PHE A 20 -55.70 18.96 -4.26
C PHE A 20 -54.66 17.91 -3.82
N ALA A 21 -54.76 17.40 -2.58
CA ALA A 21 -53.89 16.33 -2.09
C ALA A 21 -54.04 15.02 -2.90
N ARG A 22 -55.25 14.67 -3.35
CA ARG A 22 -55.49 13.52 -4.23
C ARG A 22 -54.91 13.69 -5.63
N HIS A 23 -54.91 14.91 -6.16
CA HIS A 23 -54.30 15.20 -7.47
C HIS A 23 -52.77 15.10 -7.44
N VAL A 24 -52.12 15.56 -6.36
CA VAL A 24 -50.65 15.45 -6.21
C VAL A 24 -50.19 14.01 -6.04
N HIS A 25 -50.98 13.14 -5.38
CA HIS A 25 -50.64 11.72 -5.25
C HIS A 25 -50.83 10.90 -6.54
N ASN A 26 -51.75 11.30 -7.43
CA ASN A 26 -51.98 10.60 -8.70
C ASN A 26 -51.04 11.04 -9.83
N ALA A 27 -50.26 12.11 -9.66
CA ALA A 27 -49.27 12.55 -10.65
C ALA A 27 -47.92 11.78 -10.58
N SER A 28 -47.72 10.93 -9.56
CA SER A 28 -46.44 10.24 -9.32
C SER A 28 -46.43 8.75 -9.73
N VAL A 29 -47.52 8.23 -10.30
CA VAL A 29 -47.65 6.80 -10.63
C VAL A 29 -48.22 6.66 -12.03
N SER A 30 -47.47 7.02 -13.09
CA SER A 30 -47.88 6.70 -14.48
C SER A 30 -46.83 6.93 -15.58
N ILE A 31 -45.51 7.04 -15.35
CA ILE A 31 -44.53 6.95 -16.47
C ILE A 31 -43.26 6.21 -16.05
N LEU A 32 -43.39 4.91 -15.80
CA LEU A 32 -42.37 3.93 -16.18
C LEU A 32 -43.12 2.73 -16.73
N LYS A 33 -43.28 2.67 -18.05
CA LYS A 33 -43.55 1.40 -18.73
C LYS A 33 -42.43 0.44 -18.30
N PRO A 34 -42.71 -0.79 -17.83
CA PRO A 34 -41.66 -1.79 -17.74
C PRO A 34 -41.20 -2.05 -19.17
N ARG A 35 -40.06 -1.47 -19.53
CA ARG A 35 -39.29 -1.96 -20.66
C ARG A 35 -38.98 -3.40 -20.30
N GLN A 36 -39.51 -4.34 -21.07
CA GLN A 36 -39.01 -5.71 -21.07
C GLN A 36 -37.53 -5.61 -21.45
N GLU A 37 -36.66 -5.44 -20.46
CA GLU A 37 -35.24 -5.70 -20.64
C GLU A 37 -35.15 -7.15 -21.02
N LYS A 38 -34.94 -7.39 -22.32
CA LYS A 38 -34.34 -8.64 -22.77
C LYS A 38 -33.12 -8.83 -21.88
N LYS A 39 -33.17 -9.82 -20.99
CA LYS A 39 -31.99 -10.25 -20.23
C LYS A 39 -30.84 -10.34 -21.24
N PRO A 40 -29.68 -9.68 -21.00
CA PRO A 40 -28.54 -9.92 -21.86
C PRO A 40 -28.29 -11.43 -21.83
N VAL A 41 -28.43 -12.05 -23.00
CA VAL A 41 -27.90 -13.39 -23.22
C VAL A 41 -26.40 -13.21 -23.12
N TRP A 42 -25.83 -13.58 -21.98
CA TRP A 42 -24.38 -13.72 -21.83
C TRP A 42 -23.97 -14.93 -22.66
N ILE A 43 -23.78 -14.70 -23.95
CA ILE A 43 -23.04 -15.60 -24.83
C ILE A 43 -21.57 -15.46 -24.40
N GLY A 44 -21.03 -16.50 -23.77
CA GLY A 44 -19.60 -16.62 -23.45
C GLY A 44 -19.28 -16.35 -21.98
N ALA A 45 -19.37 -17.42 -21.18
CA ALA A 45 -18.66 -17.50 -19.91
C ALA A 45 -17.14 -17.41 -20.14
N GLU A 46 -16.50 -16.58 -19.30
CA GLU A 46 -15.10 -16.59 -18.87
C GLU A 46 -14.00 -16.58 -19.95
N ASN A 47 -13.47 -15.39 -20.23
CA ASN A 47 -12.03 -15.29 -20.48
C ASN A 47 -11.32 -15.64 -19.15
N PRO A 48 -10.39 -16.62 -19.13
CA PRO A 48 -9.66 -16.92 -17.91
C PRO A 48 -8.82 -15.70 -17.53
N LYS A 49 -9.04 -15.18 -16.32
CA LYS A 49 -8.13 -14.22 -15.69
C LYS A 49 -6.73 -14.87 -15.69
N PRO A 50 -5.66 -14.18 -16.14
CA PRO A 50 -4.32 -14.78 -16.20
C PRO A 50 -3.93 -15.34 -14.84
N LYS A 51 -3.32 -16.53 -14.83
CA LYS A 51 -2.86 -17.26 -13.65
C LYS A 51 -2.12 -16.34 -12.69
N ASP A 52 -2.71 -16.19 -11.51
CA ASP A 52 -2.12 -15.94 -10.20
C ASP A 52 -0.64 -15.50 -10.23
N PRO A 53 -0.28 -14.22 -9.96
CA PRO A 53 1.12 -13.83 -9.77
C PRO A 53 1.76 -14.46 -8.53
N TRP A 54 1.08 -15.40 -7.86
CA TRP A 54 1.47 -16.11 -6.63
C TRP A 54 2.64 -17.08 -6.81
N GLU A 55 3.65 -16.65 -7.55
CA GLU A 55 4.91 -17.30 -7.79
C GLU A 55 6.05 -16.28 -7.65
N VAL A 56 7.28 -16.79 -7.69
CA VAL A 56 8.47 -15.95 -7.74
C VAL A 56 8.89 -15.86 -9.19
N HIS A 57 8.89 -14.66 -9.75
CA HIS A 57 9.34 -14.41 -11.11
C HIS A 57 10.87 -14.47 -11.21
N PRO A 58 11.44 -14.71 -12.40
CA PRO A 58 12.88 -14.63 -12.61
C PRO A 58 13.45 -13.27 -12.20
N ALA A 59 14.65 -13.28 -11.63
CA ALA A 59 15.35 -12.06 -11.26
C ALA A 59 15.71 -11.24 -12.50
N VAL A 60 15.50 -9.93 -12.43
CA VAL A 60 15.94 -8.95 -13.41
C VAL A 60 17.15 -8.23 -12.84
N CYS A 61 18.32 -8.48 -13.41
CA CYS A 61 19.57 -7.88 -12.95
C CYS A 61 19.67 -6.42 -13.35
N HIS A 62 20.22 -5.61 -12.46
CA HIS A 62 20.55 -4.22 -12.77
C HIS A 62 21.73 -4.15 -13.73
N ASN A 63 21.81 -3.08 -14.51
CA ASN A 63 22.95 -2.81 -15.35
C ASN A 63 24.06 -2.17 -14.50
N GLU A 64 25.21 -2.84 -14.39
CA GLU A 64 26.37 -2.37 -13.61
C GLU A 64 26.82 -0.95 -13.99
N LYS A 65 26.62 -0.55 -15.25
CA LYS A 65 26.96 0.80 -15.75
C LYS A 65 26.21 1.92 -15.03
N ASP A 66 25.05 1.63 -14.44
CA ASP A 66 24.25 2.59 -13.68
C ASP A 66 24.82 2.84 -12.27
N PHE A 67 25.88 2.13 -11.90
CA PHE A 67 26.54 2.18 -10.59
C PHE A 67 28.01 2.61 -10.75
N PRO A 68 28.31 3.76 -11.36
CA PRO A 68 29.66 4.10 -11.75
C PRO A 68 30.61 4.16 -10.55
N LYS A 69 31.76 3.48 -10.65
CA LYS A 69 32.83 3.50 -9.64
C LYS A 69 32.40 2.94 -8.27
N HIS A 70 31.44 2.02 -8.23
CA HIS A 70 31.15 1.30 -7.00
C HIS A 70 32.34 0.41 -6.58
N PRO A 71 32.60 0.22 -5.27
CA PRO A 71 33.57 -0.76 -4.81
C PRO A 71 32.99 -2.18 -4.94
N ASP A 72 33.83 -3.20 -4.76
CA ASP A 72 33.35 -4.58 -4.67
C ASP A 72 32.29 -4.73 -3.56
N ILE A 73 31.16 -5.32 -3.93
CA ILE A 73 30.05 -5.54 -3.01
C ILE A 73 30.31 -6.82 -2.22
N SER A 74 30.47 -6.70 -0.90
CA SER A 74 30.79 -7.86 -0.04
C SER A 74 29.60 -8.80 0.08
N PRO A 75 29.74 -10.09 -0.31
CA PRO A 75 28.69 -11.09 -0.10
C PRO A 75 28.34 -11.26 1.38
N LYS A 76 29.29 -11.09 2.29
CA LYS A 76 29.04 -11.21 3.74
C LYS A 76 28.14 -10.07 4.23
N HIS A 77 28.54 -8.83 3.95
CA HIS A 77 27.76 -7.67 4.37
C HIS A 77 26.38 -7.63 3.71
N GLN A 78 26.28 -8.00 2.43
CA GLN A 78 24.98 -8.06 1.76
C GLN A 78 24.02 -9.01 2.51
N GLY A 79 24.50 -10.20 2.92
CA GLY A 79 23.70 -11.15 3.69
C GLY A 79 23.32 -10.63 5.08
N GLU A 80 24.27 -10.09 5.83
CA GLU A 80 24.00 -9.55 7.17
C GLU A 80 22.96 -8.43 7.14
N ILE A 81 23.10 -7.49 6.20
CA ILE A 81 22.21 -6.33 6.09
C ILE A 81 20.85 -6.73 5.50
N ALA A 82 20.80 -7.67 4.55
CA ALA A 82 19.54 -8.23 4.06
C ALA A 82 18.74 -8.89 5.18
N ASN A 83 19.42 -9.64 6.05
CA ASN A 83 18.78 -10.27 7.20
C ASN A 83 18.25 -9.20 8.17
N GLU A 84 19.04 -8.18 8.46
CA GLU A 84 18.61 -7.06 9.31
C GLU A 84 17.40 -6.31 8.71
N PHE A 85 17.39 -6.10 7.40
CA PHE A 85 16.30 -5.44 6.68
C PHE A 85 15.02 -6.24 6.79
N CYS A 86 15.09 -7.54 6.46
CA CYS A 86 13.95 -8.44 6.41
C CYS A 86 13.38 -8.78 7.80
N ASN A 87 14.17 -8.63 8.87
CA ASN A 87 13.70 -8.77 10.25
C ASN A 87 13.20 -7.44 10.85
N HIS A 88 13.20 -6.34 10.09
CA HIS A 88 12.71 -5.07 10.60
C HIS A 88 11.20 -5.16 10.91
N PRO A 89 10.72 -4.68 12.09
CA PRO A 89 9.31 -4.82 12.49
C PRO A 89 8.31 -4.24 11.49
N LEU A 90 8.68 -3.16 10.79
CA LEU A 90 7.84 -2.54 9.76
C LEU A 90 7.59 -3.44 8.55
N LEU A 91 8.38 -4.51 8.35
CA LEU A 91 8.14 -5.47 7.27
C LEU A 91 7.17 -6.60 7.66
N SER A 92 6.70 -6.64 8.91
CA SER A 92 5.62 -7.55 9.32
C SER A 92 4.24 -7.12 8.80
N ILE A 93 4.15 -5.95 8.18
CA ILE A 93 2.91 -5.35 7.65
C ILE A 93 2.40 -6.16 6.45
N ILE A 94 1.07 -6.20 6.33
CA ILE A 94 0.35 -6.73 5.17
C ILE A 94 0.08 -5.59 4.21
N LEU A 95 0.62 -5.68 3.00
CA LEU A 95 0.34 -4.77 1.90
C LEU A 95 -0.96 -5.19 1.21
N THR A 96 -1.69 -4.21 0.69
CA THR A 96 -2.90 -4.46 -0.10
C THR A 96 -2.82 -3.73 -1.44
N LYS A 97 -3.83 -3.91 -2.29
CA LYS A 97 -3.96 -3.15 -3.55
C LYS A 97 -3.88 -1.62 -3.34
N SER A 98 -4.18 -1.07 -2.16
CA SER A 98 -3.99 0.36 -1.87
C SER A 98 -2.57 0.85 -2.11
N GLU A 99 -1.60 -0.06 -2.08
CA GLU A 99 -0.18 0.22 -2.26
C GLU A 99 0.25 0.28 -3.72
N ASP A 100 -0.65 -0.06 -4.64
CA ASP A 100 -0.42 0.04 -6.07
C ASP A 100 -0.09 1.49 -6.45
N PRO A 101 1.09 1.77 -7.03
CA PRO A 101 1.45 3.11 -7.46
C PRO A 101 0.45 3.67 -8.50
N ALA A 102 -0.26 2.83 -9.26
CA ALA A 102 -1.32 3.29 -10.17
C ALA A 102 -2.53 3.89 -9.42
N LEU A 103 -2.71 3.55 -8.14
CA LEU A 103 -3.77 4.08 -7.29
C LEU A 103 -3.28 5.21 -6.38
N ARG A 104 -1.97 5.33 -6.16
CA ARG A 104 -1.37 6.34 -5.28
C ARG A 104 -0.98 7.57 -6.09
N ASN A 105 -1.56 8.73 -5.74
CA ASN A 105 -1.11 10.05 -6.23
C ASN A 105 0.24 10.50 -5.63
N TYR A 106 1.08 9.59 -5.12
CA TYR A 106 2.35 9.91 -4.48
C TYR A 106 3.53 9.48 -5.36
N ALA A 107 4.54 10.35 -5.46
CA ALA A 107 5.71 10.18 -6.31
C ALA A 107 6.75 9.15 -5.82
N GLN A 108 6.49 8.42 -4.72
CA GLN A 108 7.46 7.47 -4.17
C GLN A 108 7.17 6.05 -4.67
N PRO A 109 8.09 5.44 -5.44
CA PRO A 109 7.88 4.11 -6.01
C PRO A 109 8.06 2.99 -4.97
N PHE A 110 8.67 3.27 -3.81
CA PHE A 110 8.99 2.27 -2.79
C PHE A 110 8.13 2.45 -1.54
N LEU A 111 7.61 1.33 -1.05
CA LEU A 111 6.82 1.26 0.19
C LEU A 111 7.71 1.22 1.41
N PHE A 112 8.84 0.52 1.29
CA PHE A 112 9.87 0.48 2.31
C PHE A 112 11.23 0.51 1.63
N SER A 113 12.12 1.34 2.15
CA SER A 113 13.45 1.55 1.58
C SER A 113 14.46 1.73 2.69
N TRP A 114 15.59 1.04 2.60
CA TRP A 114 16.66 1.18 3.56
C TRP A 114 18.02 1.19 2.88
N ARG A 115 18.85 2.16 3.28
CA ARG A 115 20.25 2.26 2.87
C ARG A 115 21.14 2.04 4.08
N LYS A 116 22.11 1.14 3.95
CA LYS A 116 23.20 1.00 4.93
C LYS A 116 24.55 1.24 4.27
N HIS A 117 25.32 2.16 4.84
CA HIS A 117 26.68 2.45 4.40
C HIS A 117 27.69 1.66 5.23
N LYS A 118 28.56 0.87 4.58
CA LYS A 118 29.67 0.16 5.22
C LYS A 118 31.00 0.73 4.74
N LYS A 119 31.76 1.33 5.65
CA LYS A 119 33.15 1.73 5.38
C LYS A 119 34.06 0.49 5.42
N LYS A 120 35.09 0.45 4.58
CA LYS A 120 36.22 -0.46 4.85
C LYS A 120 36.99 0.07 6.06
N PHE A 121 37.49 -0.86 6.89
CA PHE A 121 38.15 -0.58 8.16
C PHE A 121 39.45 0.22 8.00
N TRP A 122 40.08 0.17 6.81
CA TRP A 122 41.30 0.91 6.48
C TRP A 122 40.97 2.22 5.76
N ARG A 123 41.53 3.34 6.25
CA ARG A 123 41.08 4.74 6.03
C ARG A 123 41.27 5.31 4.62
N THR A 124 41.49 4.50 3.59
CA THR A 124 41.81 4.97 2.23
C THR A 124 40.81 4.54 1.16
N GLU A 125 39.82 3.71 1.48
CA GLU A 125 38.82 3.23 0.50
C GLU A 125 37.42 3.82 0.73
N LYS A 126 36.74 4.13 -0.38
CA LYS A 126 35.35 4.58 -0.37
C LYS A 126 34.47 3.44 0.16
N GLY A 127 33.64 3.74 1.16
CA GLY A 127 32.69 2.77 1.71
C GLY A 127 31.61 2.40 0.68
N CYS A 128 30.89 1.31 0.91
CA CYS A 128 29.86 0.81 0.00
C CYS A 128 28.45 1.05 0.56
N ASN A 129 27.52 1.44 -0.30
CA ASN A 129 26.10 1.47 0.03
C ASN A 129 25.45 0.12 -0.27
N TYR A 130 24.52 -0.29 0.59
CA TYR A 130 23.66 -1.44 0.41
C TYR A 130 22.22 -0.94 0.51
N ASP A 131 21.56 -0.86 -0.64
CA ASP A 131 20.19 -0.38 -0.76
C ASP A 131 19.23 -1.55 -0.92
N PHE A 132 18.17 -1.55 -0.10
CA PHE A 132 17.12 -2.55 -0.11
C PHE A 132 15.78 -1.83 -0.25
N HIS A 133 14.98 -2.26 -1.23
CA HIS A 133 13.69 -1.67 -1.50
C HIS A 133 12.61 -2.74 -1.62
N VAL A 134 11.43 -2.41 -1.12
CA VAL A 134 10.19 -3.17 -1.32
C VAL A 134 9.15 -2.23 -1.93
N SER A 135 8.47 -2.70 -2.96
CA SER A 135 7.40 -1.97 -3.64
C SER A 135 6.27 -2.89 -4.08
N TRP A 136 5.11 -2.31 -4.40
CA TRP A 136 4.04 -3.02 -5.07
C TRP A 136 4.20 -2.88 -6.59
N ALA A 137 4.03 -3.98 -7.32
CA ALA A 137 4.06 -4.00 -8.77
C ALA A 137 2.84 -3.25 -9.33
N GLU A 138 3.08 -2.27 -10.19
CA GLU A 138 2.04 -1.43 -10.78
C GLU A 138 0.93 -2.26 -11.45
N GLY A 139 -0.33 -1.95 -11.14
CA GLY A 139 -1.50 -2.63 -11.69
C GLY A 139 -1.68 -4.08 -11.22
N CYS A 140 -0.85 -4.56 -10.29
CA CYS A 140 -0.88 -5.95 -9.84
C CYS A 140 -2.01 -6.20 -8.83
N THR A 141 -2.65 -7.36 -8.97
CA THR A 141 -3.65 -7.86 -8.02
C THR A 141 -3.36 -9.31 -7.68
N THR A 142 -3.58 -9.69 -6.42
CA THR A 142 -3.46 -11.09 -6.00
C THR A 142 -4.84 -11.71 -5.82
N ARG A 143 -4.90 -13.04 -5.71
CA ARG A 143 -6.15 -13.74 -5.38
C ARG A 143 -6.84 -13.21 -4.13
N TYR A 144 -6.07 -12.72 -3.16
CA TYR A 144 -6.57 -12.28 -1.86
C TYR A 144 -6.49 -10.75 -1.67
N ASP A 145 -6.06 -10.00 -2.69
CA ASP A 145 -5.80 -8.55 -2.65
C ASP A 145 -4.84 -8.06 -1.55
N PHE A 146 -4.16 -8.97 -0.86
CA PHE A 146 -3.16 -8.67 0.15
C PHE A 146 -1.95 -9.61 0.10
N GLN A 147 -0.80 -9.15 0.58
CA GLN A 147 0.42 -9.94 0.76
C GLN A 147 1.29 -9.43 1.91
N ASN A 148 1.98 -10.35 2.58
CA ASN A 148 2.93 -10.01 3.64
C ASN A 148 4.33 -9.79 3.07
N ILE A 149 5.06 -8.76 3.50
CA ILE A 149 6.39 -8.47 2.96
C ILE A 149 7.43 -9.50 3.37
N GLN A 150 7.38 -10.02 4.59
CA GLN A 150 8.31 -11.07 5.01
C GLN A 150 8.04 -12.38 4.28
N HIS A 151 6.78 -12.75 4.09
CA HIS A 151 6.35 -14.01 3.50
C HIS A 151 5.36 -13.77 2.35
N PRO A 152 5.83 -13.30 1.19
CA PRO A 152 4.96 -12.85 0.09
C PRO A 152 4.07 -13.97 -0.44
N LEU A 153 4.53 -15.22 -0.36
CA LEU A 153 3.83 -16.39 -0.88
C LEU A 153 3.47 -17.42 0.21
N GLY A 154 3.51 -17.01 1.49
CA GLY A 154 3.33 -17.90 2.65
C GLY A 154 4.64 -18.33 3.31
N ARG A 155 4.54 -18.95 4.49
CA ARG A 155 5.71 -19.25 5.36
C ARG A 155 6.62 -20.35 4.84
N ASP A 156 6.07 -21.31 4.09
CA ASP A 156 6.82 -22.48 3.57
C ASP A 156 7.50 -22.20 2.21
N ARG A 157 7.57 -20.92 1.82
CA ARG A 157 8.12 -20.44 0.54
C ARG A 157 9.22 -19.42 0.82
N LYS A 158 9.85 -18.92 -0.24
CA LYS A 158 10.89 -17.88 -0.14
C LYS A 158 10.38 -16.69 0.67
N TRP A 159 11.11 -16.34 1.71
CA TRP A 159 10.85 -15.15 2.52
C TRP A 159 11.75 -14.00 2.05
N CYS A 160 11.50 -12.79 2.56
CA CYS A 160 12.18 -11.56 2.15
C CYS A 160 13.70 -11.71 2.01
N PHE A 161 14.35 -12.37 2.97
CA PHE A 161 15.80 -12.54 2.96
C PHE A 161 16.28 -13.35 1.76
N ASP A 162 15.61 -14.46 1.45
CA ASP A 162 15.98 -15.32 0.32
C ASP A 162 15.91 -14.53 -0.98
N LEU A 163 14.82 -13.77 -1.19
CA LEU A 163 14.61 -12.97 -2.39
C LEU A 163 15.69 -11.89 -2.54
N MET A 164 15.99 -11.16 -1.46
CA MET A 164 17.06 -10.16 -1.44
C MET A 164 18.46 -10.77 -1.64
N ARG A 165 18.69 -11.96 -1.09
CA ARG A 165 19.96 -12.67 -1.21
C ARG A 165 20.16 -13.23 -2.62
N GLU A 166 19.10 -13.75 -3.23
CA GLU A 166 19.11 -14.26 -4.60
C GLU A 166 19.26 -13.15 -5.63
N ASN A 167 18.63 -11.99 -5.44
CA ASN A 167 18.86 -10.79 -6.25
C ASN A 167 20.34 -10.40 -6.33
N PHE A 168 21.10 -10.66 -5.27
CA PHE A 168 22.55 -10.48 -5.26
C PHE A 168 23.29 -11.64 -5.93
N LYS A 169 23.00 -12.89 -5.54
CA LYS A 169 23.77 -14.07 -5.98
C LYS A 169 23.55 -14.45 -7.45
N ASN A 170 22.34 -14.26 -7.96
CA ASN A 170 21.95 -14.72 -9.28
C ASN A 170 22.30 -13.71 -10.38
N CYS A 171 22.82 -12.54 -10.01
CA CYS A 171 23.24 -11.50 -10.93
C CYS A 171 24.77 -11.40 -10.98
N ASN A 172 25.34 -11.73 -12.14
CA ASN A 172 26.77 -11.58 -12.39
C ASN A 172 27.07 -10.19 -12.97
N ASN A 173 27.01 -9.15 -12.13
CA ASN A 173 27.11 -7.74 -12.51
C ASN A 173 27.92 -6.90 -11.52
N GLY A 174 29.10 -7.38 -11.11
CA GLY A 174 29.95 -6.71 -10.12
C GLY A 174 29.35 -6.68 -8.70
N GLY A 175 28.22 -7.37 -8.48
CA GLY A 175 27.51 -7.42 -7.22
C GLY A 175 26.48 -6.31 -7.01
N VAL A 176 26.19 -5.49 -8.03
CA VAL A 176 25.16 -4.44 -7.93
C VAL A 176 23.75 -5.01 -7.73
N GLY A 177 23.54 -6.28 -8.10
CA GLY A 177 22.33 -7.03 -7.78
C GLY A 177 21.20 -6.86 -8.78
N GLY A 178 19.96 -6.95 -8.32
CA GLY A 178 18.80 -7.00 -9.17
C GLY A 178 17.51 -6.93 -8.37
N LYS A 179 16.41 -7.20 -9.07
CA LYS A 179 15.08 -7.25 -8.48
C LYS A 179 14.31 -8.50 -8.88
N THR A 180 13.43 -8.95 -7.99
CA THR A 180 12.56 -10.10 -8.19
C THR A 180 11.17 -9.75 -7.70
N GLN A 181 10.16 -10.10 -8.48
CA GLN A 181 8.76 -10.00 -8.08
C GLN A 181 8.29 -11.34 -7.49
N ALA A 182 7.61 -11.28 -6.34
CA ALA A 182 6.95 -12.42 -5.71
C ALA A 182 5.49 -12.05 -5.40
N GLY A 183 4.53 -12.57 -6.15
CA GLY A 183 3.18 -11.99 -6.16
C GLY A 183 3.19 -10.61 -6.79
N CYS A 184 2.63 -9.65 -6.09
CA CYS A 184 2.67 -8.23 -6.40
C CYS A 184 3.77 -7.47 -5.64
N ILE A 185 4.60 -8.14 -4.84
CA ILE A 185 5.69 -7.47 -4.12
C ILE A 185 6.98 -7.58 -4.92
N ILE A 186 7.63 -6.45 -5.19
CA ILE A 186 8.95 -6.37 -5.81
C ILE A 186 10.00 -6.14 -4.73
N TYR A 187 10.97 -7.03 -4.67
CA TYR A 187 12.16 -6.94 -3.83
C TYR A 187 13.32 -6.50 -4.72
N ASP A 188 13.96 -5.39 -4.39
CA ASP A 188 15.04 -4.80 -5.18
C ASP A 188 16.25 -4.55 -4.27
N PHE A 189 17.38 -5.15 -4.64
CA PHE A 189 18.68 -4.92 -4.01
C PHE A 189 19.60 -4.17 -4.96
N GLN A 190 20.18 -3.07 -4.46
CA GLN A 190 21.10 -2.20 -5.19
C GLN A 190 22.41 -2.05 -4.41
N GLY A 191 23.45 -2.71 -4.89
CA GLY A 191 24.81 -2.61 -4.33
C GLY A 191 25.59 -1.44 -4.92
N GLY A 192 26.16 -0.59 -4.07
CA GLY A 192 27.14 0.39 -4.50
C GLY A 192 26.58 1.63 -5.21
N LYS A 193 25.26 1.85 -5.15
CA LYS A 193 24.63 3.03 -5.74
C LYS A 193 25.07 4.29 -5.00
N TRP A 194 25.63 5.24 -5.75
CA TRP A 194 26.03 6.55 -5.24
C TRP A 194 24.90 7.58 -5.36
N GLY A 195 25.06 8.69 -4.64
CA GLY A 195 24.09 9.78 -4.60
C GLY A 195 23.53 9.99 -3.20
N HIS A 196 23.09 11.22 -2.92
CA HIS A 196 22.37 11.54 -1.69
C HIS A 196 21.05 10.78 -1.71
N PHE A 197 20.98 9.69 -0.96
CA PHE A 197 19.70 9.28 -0.43
C PHE A 197 19.38 10.35 0.62
N ARG A 198 18.37 11.18 0.38
CA ARG A 198 17.60 11.65 1.54
C ARG A 198 17.22 10.36 2.23
N GLU A 199 17.59 10.21 3.49
CA GLU A 199 17.22 9.09 4.33
C GLU A 199 15.69 9.08 4.45
N ILE A 200 15.04 8.60 3.40
CA ILE A 200 13.60 8.45 3.34
C ILE A 200 13.37 7.05 3.90
N MET A 201 13.47 6.95 5.23
CA MET A 201 12.67 5.99 5.96
C MET A 201 11.21 6.39 5.73
N THR A 202 10.57 5.81 4.72
CA THR A 202 9.11 5.82 4.61
C THR A 202 8.69 4.36 4.60
N LEU A 203 7.78 3.89 5.46
CA LEU A 203 6.88 4.58 6.38
C LEU A 203 7.46 4.68 7.81
N ASP A 204 7.05 5.71 8.57
CA ASP A 204 6.85 5.65 10.04
C ASP A 204 7.80 6.32 11.08
N GLU A 205 8.86 7.07 10.74
CA GLU A 205 9.58 7.80 11.82
C GLU A 205 8.87 9.11 12.26
N GLN A 206 7.95 9.64 11.45
CA GLN A 206 7.12 10.79 11.83
C GLN A 206 5.91 10.40 12.71
N TYR A 207 5.41 9.17 12.62
CA TYR A 207 4.22 8.69 13.34
C TYR A 207 4.57 7.78 14.54
N PHE A 208 5.77 7.18 14.58
CA PHE A 208 6.24 6.32 15.68
C PHE A 208 7.47 6.85 16.42
N LYS A 209 7.67 8.17 16.52
CA LYS A 209 8.32 8.65 17.74
C LYS A 209 7.34 8.33 18.88
N PRO A 210 7.61 7.40 19.82
CA PRO A 210 7.00 7.57 21.11
C PRO A 210 7.34 9.02 21.48
N LYS A 211 6.32 9.83 21.75
CA LYS A 211 6.55 10.95 22.66
C LYS A 211 7.14 10.25 23.87
N ILE A 212 8.46 10.30 24.01
CA ILE A 212 9.08 10.29 25.31
C ILE A 212 8.38 11.50 25.92
N LEU A 213 7.32 11.22 26.68
CA LEU A 213 6.82 12.13 27.69
C LEU A 213 8.09 12.45 28.46
N GLU A 214 8.69 13.60 28.15
CA GLU A 214 9.63 14.26 29.03
C GLU A 214 9.00 14.11 30.40
N LYS A 215 9.73 13.45 31.30
CA LYS A 215 9.28 13.06 32.64
C LYS A 215 8.55 14.24 33.28
N GLY A 216 7.24 14.26 33.09
CA GLY A 216 6.31 15.15 33.74
C GLY A 216 6.03 14.48 35.06
N GLN A 217 6.48 15.14 36.12
CA GLN A 217 6.18 14.79 37.50
C GLN A 217 4.71 14.41 37.62
N ARG A 218 4.44 13.20 38.13
CA ARG A 218 3.09 12.83 38.57
C ARG A 218 2.69 13.83 39.66
N LYS A 219 1.62 14.57 39.42
CA LYS A 219 0.89 15.33 40.43
C LYS A 219 -0.51 14.73 40.48
N ASP A 220 -1.03 14.59 41.69
CA ASP A 220 -2.42 14.17 41.89
C ASP A 220 -3.36 15.34 41.56
N GLU A 221 -4.67 15.09 41.53
CA GLU A 221 -5.68 16.07 41.07
C GLU A 221 -5.74 17.38 41.89
N ASP A 222 -5.03 17.45 43.03
CA ASP A 222 -4.86 18.66 43.84
C ASP A 222 -3.50 19.38 43.67
N GLY A 223 -2.61 18.85 42.82
CA GLY A 223 -1.35 19.48 42.46
C GLY A 223 -0.20 19.30 43.45
N THR A 224 -0.32 18.43 44.46
CA THR A 224 0.80 18.14 45.38
C THR A 224 1.72 17.00 44.87
N PRO A 225 3.06 17.06 45.10
CA PRO A 225 3.97 15.97 44.73
C PRO A 225 3.86 14.79 45.70
N LEU A 226 3.79 13.56 45.17
CA LEU A 226 3.96 12.32 45.94
C LEU A 226 5.45 12.10 46.21
N ASP A 227 5.82 11.93 47.48
CA ASP A 227 7.17 11.51 47.92
C ASP A 227 7.54 10.08 47.45
#